data_AF-A0A661M2M3-F1
#
_entry.id   AF-A0A661M2M3-F1
#
_cell.length_a   1.000
_cell.length_b   1.000
_cell.length_c   1.000
_cell.angle_alpha   90.00
_cell.angle_beta   90.00
_cell.angle_gamma   90.00
#
_symmetry.space_group_name_H-M   'P 1'
#
loop_
_entity.id
_entity.type
_entity.pdbx_description
1 polymer ?
#
loop_
_entity_poly.entity_id
_entity_poly.type
_entity_poly.pdbx_seq_one_letter_code
_entity_poly.pdbx_strand_id
1 'polypeptide(L)'
;MDLPLPSAPCNKGSEVNGQELVNEAVNMCKEVLTALRNEGVPQGDHLVEDLEKSFKELEALKKRPTLRTKNGTNQAFPVKEAAENLREAWEDAPDDPEEFKAMAAEFVDAVGTLKESLKGRTVIMT
;
A
#
# COMPACT_ATOMS: atom_id res chain seq x y z
N MET A 1 1.08 -53.91 -13.92
CA MET A 1 0.04 -53.11 -13.24
C MET A 1 0.67 -51.75 -12.97
N ASP A 2 0.47 -50.80 -13.87
CA ASP A 2 0.93 -49.42 -13.69
C ASP A 2 -0.13 -48.67 -12.90
N LEU A 3 0.21 -48.28 -11.66
CA LEU A 3 -0.61 -47.40 -10.85
C LEU A 3 -0.30 -45.95 -11.27
N PRO A 4 -1.30 -45.15 -11.67
CA PRO A 4 -1.08 -43.73 -11.88
C PRO A 4 -0.79 -43.05 -10.54
N LEU A 5 0.33 -42.33 -10.47
CA LEU A 5 0.66 -41.42 -9.37
C LEU A 5 -0.48 -40.38 -9.21
N PRO A 6 -0.88 -40.03 -7.98
CA PRO A 6 -1.90 -39.01 -7.77
C PRO A 6 -1.38 -37.66 -8.24
N SER A 7 -2.08 -37.07 -9.21
CA SER A 7 -1.94 -35.67 -9.59
C SER A 7 -1.98 -34.82 -8.32
N ALA A 8 -0.87 -34.16 -8.01
CA ALA A 8 -0.83 -33.18 -6.93
C ALA A 8 -2.02 -32.23 -7.07
N PRO A 9 -2.72 -31.88 -5.98
CA PRO A 9 -3.67 -30.80 -6.04
C PRO A 9 -2.89 -29.57 -6.49
N CYS A 10 -3.26 -28.99 -7.63
CA CYS A 10 -2.95 -27.61 -7.93
C CYS A 10 -3.56 -26.80 -6.78
N ASN A 11 -2.77 -26.63 -5.72
CA ASN A 11 -3.08 -25.73 -4.65
C ASN A 11 -3.11 -24.38 -5.34
N LYS A 12 -4.32 -23.87 -5.59
CA LYS A 12 -4.56 -22.54 -6.09
C LYS A 12 -3.77 -21.64 -5.16
N GLY A 13 -2.59 -21.21 -5.61
CA GLY A 13 -1.83 -20.20 -4.91
C GLY A 13 -2.83 -19.09 -4.64
N SER A 14 -2.95 -18.72 -3.38
CA SER A 14 -3.55 -17.44 -3.02
C SER A 14 -2.72 -16.40 -3.77
N GLU A 15 -3.09 -16.12 -5.02
CA GLU A 15 -2.43 -15.12 -5.85
C GLU A 15 -2.73 -13.82 -5.14
N VAL A 16 -1.76 -13.39 -4.33
CA VAL A 16 -1.77 -12.11 -3.63
C VAL A 16 -2.11 -11.07 -4.69
N ASN A 17 -3.33 -10.55 -4.61
CA ASN A 17 -3.83 -9.62 -5.60
C ASN A 17 -3.56 -8.20 -5.11
N GLY A 18 -3.43 -7.25 -6.02
CA GLY A 18 -3.14 -5.86 -5.66
C GLY A 18 -4.17 -5.23 -4.71
N GLN A 19 -5.39 -5.78 -4.64
CA GLN A 19 -6.39 -5.32 -3.67
C GLN A 19 -6.02 -5.76 -2.24
N GLU A 20 -5.47 -6.95 -2.04
CA GLU A 20 -4.96 -7.41 -0.73
C GLU A 20 -3.76 -6.57 -0.28
N LEU A 21 -2.79 -6.32 -1.18
CA LEU A 21 -1.64 -5.45 -0.89
C LEU A 21 -2.06 -4.04 -0.48
N VAL A 22 -3.02 -3.45 -1.19
CA VAL A 22 -3.57 -2.13 -0.84
C VAL A 22 -4.34 -2.18 0.49
N ASN A 23 -5.06 -3.25 0.78
CA ASN A 23 -5.77 -3.38 2.07
C ASN A 23 -4.78 -3.50 3.24
N GLU A 24 -3.69 -4.25 3.07
CA GLU A 24 -2.62 -4.35 4.07
C GLU A 24 -1.96 -2.99 4.31
N ALA A 25 -1.57 -2.29 3.24
CA ALA A 25 -1.04 -0.93 3.32
C ALA A 25 -2.00 0.02 4.06
N VAL A 26 -3.30 -0.04 3.75
CA VAL A 26 -4.33 0.76 4.44
C VAL A 26 -4.42 0.41 5.93
N ASN A 27 -4.25 -0.85 6.32
CA ASN A 27 -4.28 -1.21 7.74
C ASN A 27 -3.05 -0.68 8.48
N MET A 28 -1.86 -0.85 7.90
CA MET A 28 -0.60 -0.34 8.48
C MET A 28 -0.62 1.19 8.65
N CYS A 29 -1.04 1.92 7.62
CA CYS A 29 -1.12 3.38 7.72
C CYS A 29 -2.19 3.86 8.71
N LYS A 30 -3.27 3.09 8.95
CA LYS A 30 -4.25 3.43 10.01
C LYS A 30 -3.63 3.34 11.39
N GLU A 31 -2.78 2.34 11.64
CA GLU A 31 -2.09 2.18 12.91
C GLU A 31 -1.16 3.38 13.16
N VAL A 32 -0.32 3.72 12.18
CA VAL A 32 0.58 4.89 12.24
C VAL A 32 -0.17 6.20 12.46
N LEU A 33 -1.23 6.47 11.67
CA LEU A 33 -2.04 7.69 11.85
C LEU A 33 -2.75 7.75 13.21
N THR A 34 -3.15 6.60 13.75
CA THR A 34 -3.77 6.54 15.08
C THR A 34 -2.74 6.84 16.17
N ALA A 35 -1.54 6.29 16.05
CA ALA A 35 -0.43 6.55 16.97
C ALA A 35 -0.01 8.03 16.93
N LEU A 36 0.20 8.59 15.74
CA LEU A 36 0.49 10.02 15.52
C LEU A 36 -0.54 10.95 16.19
N ARG A 37 -1.83 10.61 16.11
CA ARG A 37 -2.90 11.40 16.74
C ARG A 37 -2.90 11.30 18.26
N ASN A 38 -2.51 10.15 18.81
CA ASN A 38 -2.48 9.90 20.26
C ASN A 38 -1.24 10.48 20.94
N GLU A 39 -0.07 10.35 20.29
CA GLU A 39 1.21 10.79 20.85
C GLU A 39 1.48 12.28 20.64
N GLY A 40 0.71 12.91 19.76
CA GLY A 40 0.84 14.32 19.44
C GLY A 40 1.81 14.51 18.28
N VAL A 41 1.25 14.87 17.13
CA VAL A 41 2.03 15.18 15.93
C VAL A 41 2.98 16.35 16.20
N PRO A 42 4.23 16.33 15.70
CA PRO A 42 5.01 17.56 15.57
C PRO A 42 4.20 18.56 14.72
N GLN A 43 3.55 19.51 15.38
CA GLN A 43 2.64 20.45 14.74
C GLN A 43 3.39 21.30 13.70
N GLY A 44 2.83 21.39 12.49
CA GLY A 44 3.27 22.32 11.45
C GLY A 44 3.82 21.71 10.17
N ASP A 45 3.93 20.38 10.09
CA ASP A 45 4.43 19.73 8.87
C ASP A 45 3.30 19.40 7.89
N HIS A 46 3.33 20.03 6.72
CA HIS A 46 2.50 19.69 5.55
C HIS A 46 2.54 18.20 5.21
N LEU A 47 3.61 17.51 5.61
CA LEU A 47 3.78 16.09 5.39
C LEU A 47 2.70 15.22 6.05
N VAL A 48 2.22 15.58 7.24
CA VAL A 48 1.18 14.77 7.92
C VAL A 48 -0.16 14.95 7.22
N GLU A 49 -0.44 16.17 6.72
CA GLU A 49 -1.62 16.45 5.89
C GLU A 49 -1.54 15.67 4.55
N ASP A 50 -0.36 15.64 3.92
CA ASP A 50 -0.12 14.88 2.69
C ASP A 50 -0.22 13.38 2.92
N LEU A 51 0.24 12.88 4.07
CA LEU A 51 0.10 11.49 4.48
C LEU A 51 -1.38 11.12 4.68
N GLU A 52 -2.14 11.93 5.42
CA GLU A 52 -3.58 11.74 5.61
C GLU A 52 -4.35 11.77 4.28
N LYS A 53 -3.95 12.67 3.37
CA LYS A 53 -4.54 12.77 2.04
C LYS A 53 -4.23 11.52 1.21
N SER A 54 -2.96 11.11 1.16
CA SER A 54 -2.52 9.91 0.44
C SER A 54 -3.20 8.67 0.99
N PHE A 55 -3.37 8.60 2.31
CA PHE A 55 -4.13 7.54 2.96
C PHE A 55 -5.59 7.47 2.46
N LYS A 56 -6.31 8.60 2.44
CA LYS A 56 -7.69 8.65 1.92
C LYS A 56 -7.75 8.29 0.44
N GLU A 57 -6.76 8.71 -0.33
CA GLU A 57 -6.66 8.35 -1.75
C GLU A 57 -6.46 6.85 -1.92
N LEU A 58 -5.53 6.25 -1.19
CA LEU A 58 -5.28 4.81 -1.20
C LEU A 58 -6.53 4.02 -0.78
N GLU A 59 -7.25 4.50 0.24
CA GLU A 59 -8.50 3.88 0.68
C GLU A 59 -9.59 3.94 -0.40
N ALA A 60 -9.62 5.00 -1.21
CA ALA A 60 -10.51 5.08 -2.36
C ALA A 60 -10.08 4.13 -3.51
N LEU A 61 -8.78 3.91 -3.67
CA LEU A 61 -8.22 3.04 -4.70
C LEU A 61 -8.46 1.55 -4.40
N LYS A 62 -8.54 1.12 -3.13
CA LYS A 62 -8.70 -0.29 -2.73
C LYS A 62 -9.89 -1.03 -3.37
N LYS A 63 -10.92 -0.28 -3.79
CA LYS A 63 -12.13 -0.84 -4.45
C LYS A 63 -12.00 -0.94 -5.97
N ARG A 64 -10.89 -0.49 -6.57
CA ARG A 64 -10.73 -0.47 -8.02
C ARG A 64 -10.50 -1.87 -8.58
N PRO A 65 -11.27 -2.29 -9.61
CA PRO A 65 -11.14 -3.63 -10.19
C PRO A 65 -9.78 -3.86 -10.88
N THR A 66 -9.11 -2.79 -11.31
CA THR A 66 -7.76 -2.84 -11.90
C THR A 66 -6.72 -3.43 -10.97
N LEU A 67 -6.90 -3.32 -9.65
CA LEU A 67 -6.00 -3.91 -8.64
C LEU A 67 -6.05 -5.45 -8.62
N ARG A 68 -7.12 -6.06 -9.15
CA ARG A 68 -7.25 -7.52 -9.26
C ARG A 68 -6.51 -8.11 -10.46
N THR A 69 -5.86 -7.27 -11.26
CA THR A 69 -5.06 -7.70 -12.42
C THR A 69 -3.60 -7.86 -12.02
N LYS A 70 -2.83 -8.71 -12.72
CA LYS A 70 -1.38 -8.85 -12.50
C LYS A 70 -0.63 -7.51 -12.52
N ASN A 71 -1.01 -6.61 -13.43
CA ASN A 71 -0.43 -5.25 -13.48
C ASN A 71 -0.80 -4.43 -12.25
N GLY A 72 -2.05 -4.53 -11.78
CA GLY A 72 -2.49 -3.88 -10.55
C GLY A 72 -1.78 -4.40 -9.31
N THR A 73 -1.49 -5.72 -9.25
CA THR A 73 -0.65 -6.32 -8.20
C THR A 73 0.75 -5.72 -8.21
N ASN A 74 1.42 -5.70 -9.37
CA ASN A 74 2.76 -5.14 -9.50
C ASN A 74 2.81 -3.64 -9.12
N GLN A 75 1.75 -2.89 -9.42
CA GLN A 75 1.65 -1.47 -9.08
C GLN A 75 1.31 -1.23 -7.60
N ALA A 76 0.65 -2.18 -6.94
CA ALA A 76 0.31 -2.10 -5.53
C ALA A 76 1.47 -2.48 -4.60
N PHE A 77 2.43 -3.28 -5.10
CA PHE A 77 3.57 -3.74 -4.30
C PHE A 77 4.43 -2.61 -3.71
N PRO A 78 4.83 -1.57 -4.48
CA PRO A 78 5.59 -0.44 -3.91
C PRO A 78 4.82 0.32 -2.83
N VAL A 79 3.50 0.38 -2.92
CA VAL A 79 2.68 1.04 -1.89
C VAL A 79 2.67 0.25 -0.58
N LYS A 80 2.66 -1.08 -0.69
CA LYS A 80 2.73 -1.97 0.48
C LYS A 80 4.11 -1.91 1.13
N GLU A 81 5.17 -1.92 0.33
CA GLU A 81 6.56 -1.76 0.81
C GLU A 81 6.76 -0.40 1.50
N ALA A 82 6.32 0.70 0.88
CA ALA A 82 6.41 2.02 1.50
C ALA A 82 5.57 2.14 2.80
N ALA A 83 4.43 1.43 2.89
CA ALA A 83 3.63 1.39 4.11
C ALA A 83 4.31 0.58 5.23
N GLU A 84 5.04 -0.48 4.89
CA GLU A 84 5.87 -1.24 5.84
C GLU A 84 7.01 -0.37 6.36
N ASN A 85 7.77 0.26 5.47
CA ASN A 85 8.87 1.17 5.83
C ASN A 85 8.39 2.31 6.73
N LEU A 86 7.22 2.88 6.44
CA LEU A 86 6.60 3.92 7.26
C LEU A 86 6.23 3.41 8.66
N ARG A 87 5.70 2.20 8.77
CA ARG A 87 5.37 1.59 10.08
C ARG A 87 6.64 1.29 10.87
N GLU A 88 7.64 0.70 10.23
CA GLU A 88 8.92 0.39 10.84
C GLU A 88 9.62 1.66 11.35
N ALA A 89 9.68 2.73 10.54
CA ALA A 89 10.25 4.01 10.97
C ALA A 89 9.51 4.60 12.19
N TRP A 90 8.18 4.42 12.27
CA TRP A 90 7.41 4.84 13.43
C TRP A 90 7.66 3.96 14.67
N GLU A 91 7.84 2.65 14.50
CA GLU A 91 8.07 1.68 15.59
C GLU A 91 9.50 1.73 16.14
N ASP A 92 10.50 1.83 15.26
CA ASP A 92 11.92 1.75 15.62
C ASP A 92 12.47 3.07 16.16
N ALA A 93 11.99 4.20 15.65
CA ALA A 93 12.50 5.52 16.00
C ALA A 93 11.39 6.59 16.04
N PRO A 94 10.42 6.51 16.96
CA PRO A 94 9.39 7.54 17.12
C PRO A 94 9.97 8.93 17.45
N ASP A 95 11.19 8.97 17.99
CA ASP A 95 11.95 10.19 18.30
C ASP A 95 12.86 10.67 17.14
N ASP A 96 12.92 9.95 16.00
CA ASP A 96 13.61 10.39 14.78
C ASP A 96 12.61 10.89 13.73
N PRO A 97 12.26 12.19 13.78
CA PRO A 97 11.33 12.77 12.84
C PRO A 97 11.90 12.87 11.42
N GLU A 98 13.21 12.77 11.18
CA GLU A 98 13.75 12.87 9.82
C GLU A 98 13.54 11.58 9.03
N GLU A 99 13.82 10.44 9.65
CA GLU A 99 13.57 9.12 9.06
C GLU A 99 12.08 8.91 8.80
N PHE A 100 11.23 9.21 9.80
CA PHE A 100 9.79 9.15 9.62
C PHE A 100 9.30 10.03 8.46
N LYS A 101 9.86 11.25 8.32
CA LYS A 101 9.47 12.16 7.23
C LYS A 101 9.90 11.62 5.86
N ALA A 102 11.07 11.01 5.76
CA ALA A 102 11.54 10.41 4.51
C ALA A 102 10.60 9.27 4.07
N MET A 103 10.25 8.36 4.98
CA MET A 103 9.35 7.24 4.67
C MET A 103 7.93 7.70 4.38
N ALA A 104 7.45 8.74 5.07
CA ALA A 104 6.16 9.36 4.79
C ALA A 104 6.11 9.97 3.38
N ALA A 105 7.17 10.64 2.94
CA ALA A 105 7.27 11.19 1.59
C ALA A 105 7.32 10.09 0.52
N GLU A 106 8.05 9.01 0.77
CA GLU A 106 8.10 7.83 -0.10
C GLU A 106 6.71 7.19 -0.26
N PHE A 107 5.98 7.04 0.86
CA PHE A 107 4.62 6.51 0.83
C PHE A 107 3.66 7.42 0.02
N VAL A 108 3.74 8.74 0.22
CA VAL A 108 2.95 9.71 -0.55
C VAL A 108 3.21 9.58 -2.05
N ASP A 109 4.48 9.46 -2.45
CA ASP A 109 4.87 9.30 -3.85
C ASP A 109 4.41 7.95 -4.44
N ALA A 110 4.54 6.86 -3.68
CA ALA A 110 4.08 5.54 -4.09
C ALA A 110 2.56 5.51 -4.33
N VAL A 111 1.78 6.13 -3.43
CA VAL A 111 0.32 6.26 -3.60
C VAL A 111 -0.01 7.14 -4.81
N GLY A 112 0.72 8.24 -5.01
CA GLY A 112 0.60 9.10 -6.19
C GLY A 112 0.82 8.32 -7.49
N THR A 113 1.91 7.57 -7.57
CA THR A 113 2.26 6.70 -8.71
C THR A 113 1.19 5.64 -8.96
N LEU A 114 0.66 4.98 -7.92
CA LEU A 114 -0.43 4.01 -8.05
C LEU A 114 -1.69 4.72 -8.59
N LYS A 115 -2.05 5.87 -8.05
CA LYS A 115 -3.22 6.63 -8.49
C LYS A 115 -3.12 7.02 -9.96
N GLU A 116 -1.98 7.51 -10.43
CA GLU A 116 -1.76 7.87 -11.83
C GLU A 116 -1.78 6.63 -12.74
N SER A 117 -1.09 5.58 -12.33
CA SER A 117 -1.10 4.28 -13.01
C SER A 117 -2.52 3.72 -13.20
N LEU A 118 -3.38 3.92 -12.20
CA LEU A 118 -4.77 3.49 -12.24
C LEU A 118 -5.68 4.46 -13.03
N LYS A 119 -5.25 5.70 -13.32
CA LYS A 119 -5.94 6.64 -14.22
C LYS A 119 -5.57 6.40 -15.69
N GLY A 120 -4.32 6.04 -15.98
CA GLY A 120 -3.78 5.92 -17.34
C GLY A 120 -4.44 4.87 -18.25
N ARG A 121 -5.36 4.04 -17.73
CA ARG A 121 -6.07 3.01 -18.51
C ARG A 121 -7.45 3.40 -19.04
N THR A 122 -7.93 4.62 -18.79
CA THR A 122 -9.14 5.14 -19.47
C THR A 122 -8.79 5.70 -20.85
N VAL A 123 -8.03 4.96 -21.65
CA VAL A 123 -8.00 5.15 -23.10
C VAL A 123 -8.88 4.05 -23.67
N ILE A 124 -10.16 4.36 -23.83
CA ILE A 124 -11.06 3.56 -24.67
C ILE A 124 -10.51 3.73 -26.10
N MET A 125 -9.80 2.73 -26.60
CA MET A 125 -9.61 2.58 -28.04
C MET A 125 -10.92 2.03 -28.60
N THR A 126 -11.81 2.95 -28.98
CA THR A 126 -12.89 2.70 -29.95
C THR A 126 -12.34 2.81 -31.36
#